data_AF-A0A2W2FV26-F1
#
_entry.id   AF-A0A2W2FV26-F1
#
_cell.length_a   1.000
_cell.length_b   1.000
_cell.length_c   1.000
_cell.angle_alpha   90.00
_cell.angle_beta   90.00
_cell.angle_gamma   90.00
#
_symmetry.space_group_name_H-M   'P 1'
#
loop_
_entity.id
_entity.type
_entity.pdbx_description
1 polymer ?
#
loop_
_entity_poly.entity_id
_entity_poly.type
_entity_poly.pdbx_seq_one_letter_code
_entity_poly.pdbx_strand_id
1 'polypeptide(L)' 'MPPGPVQAVLTSDAHADAVRADTAAAHTLGITGAPSFVFQHTYVIAGAQPTEVFTDLLRHSWETTESPPPEKHT' A
#
# COMPACT_ATOMS: atom_id res chain seq x y z
N MET A 1 20.50 -14.45 15.92
CA MET A 1 19.27 -14.24 16.73
C MET A 1 18.89 -15.58 17.35
N PRO A 2 18.63 -15.69 18.66
CA PRO A 2 18.19 -16.95 19.24
C PRO A 2 16.77 -17.32 18.77
N PRO A 3 16.48 -18.60 18.50
CA PRO A 3 15.28 -19.03 17.76
C PRO A 3 13.95 -18.93 18.53
N GLY A 4 13.97 -18.75 19.85
CA GLY A 4 12.79 -18.86 20.71
C GLY A 4 11.59 -17.98 20.31
N PRO A 5 11.77 -16.65 20.11
CA PRO A 5 10.65 -15.76 19.80
C PRO A 5 10.05 -16.00 18.40
N VAL A 6 10.89 -16.27 17.40
CA VAL A 6 10.44 -16.48 16.01
C VAL A 6 9.66 -17.79 15.91
N GLN A 7 10.19 -18.86 16.50
CA GLN A 7 9.53 -20.16 16.46
C GLN A 7 8.17 -20.11 17.16
N ALA A 8 8.08 -19.44 18.32
CA ALA A 8 6.81 -19.28 19.04
C ALA A 8 5.74 -18.58 18.19
N VAL A 9 6.11 -17.52 17.46
CA VAL A 9 5.20 -16.82 16.54
C VAL A 9 4.77 -17.74 15.40
N LEU A 10 5.72 -18.37 14.71
CA LEU A 10 5.45 -19.22 13.55
C LEU A 10 4.62 -20.48 13.88
N THR A 11 4.67 -20.98 15.12
CA THR A 11 3.86 -22.11 15.57
C THR A 11 2.50 -21.69 16.14
N SER A 12 2.14 -20.42 16.06
CA SER A 12 0.90 -19.86 16.61
C SER A 12 0.14 -19.05 15.56
N ASP A 13 -1.07 -18.63 15.91
CA ASP A 13 -1.91 -17.76 15.06
C ASP A 13 -1.80 -16.27 15.42
N ALA A 14 -0.77 -15.86 16.18
CA ALA A 14 -0.65 -14.51 16.76
C ALA A 14 -0.83 -13.34 15.77
N HIS A 15 -0.53 -13.54 14.48
CA HIS A 15 -0.69 -12.53 13.42
C HIS A 15 -1.62 -12.97 12.27
N ALA A 16 -2.27 -14.13 12.39
CA ALA A 16 -3.05 -14.71 11.29
C ALA A 16 -4.21 -13.80 10.85
N ASP A 17 -4.92 -13.20 11.81
CA ASP A 17 -6.01 -12.25 11.52
C ASP A 17 -5.52 -10.95 10.90
N ALA A 18 -4.38 -10.42 11.38
CA ALA A 18 -3.78 -9.22 10.80
C ALA A 18 -3.39 -9.43 9.33
N VAL A 19 -2.75 -10.55 9.01
CA VAL A 19 -2.38 -10.91 7.62
C VAL A 19 -3.63 -11.05 6.73
N ARG A 20 -4.71 -11.66 7.24
CA ARG A 20 -5.99 -11.77 6.51
C ARG A 20 -6.62 -10.40 6.27
N ALA A 21 -6.61 -9.53 7.28
CA ALA A 21 -7.15 -8.17 7.18
C ALA A 21 -6.40 -7.33 6.14
N ASP A 22 -5.06 -7.37 6.16
CA ASP A 22 -4.23 -6.65 5.19
C ASP A 22 -4.47 -7.15 3.76
N THR A 23 -4.60 -8.47 3.59
CA THR A 23 -4.90 -9.08 2.28
C THR A 23 -6.28 -8.65 1.77
N ALA A 24 -7.29 -8.64 2.65
CA ALA A 24 -8.64 -8.18 2.30
C ALA A 24 -8.64 -6.70 1.91
N ALA A 25 -7.94 -5.85 2.64
CA ALA A 25 -7.80 -4.42 2.32
C ALA A 25 -7.08 -4.20 0.98
N ALA A 26 -6.07 -5.00 0.65
CA ALA A 26 -5.43 -4.94 -0.67
C ALA A 26 -6.43 -5.28 -1.79
N HIS A 27 -7.28 -6.30 -1.59
CA HIS A 27 -8.29 -6.67 -2.57
C HIS A 27 -9.37 -5.60 -2.78
N THR A 28 -9.78 -4.86 -1.75
CA THR A 28 -10.73 -3.75 -1.92
C THR A 28 -10.15 -2.60 -2.74
N LEU A 29 -8.82 -2.47 -2.76
CA LEU A 29 -8.08 -1.54 -3.61
C LEU A 29 -7.80 -2.09 -5.02
N GLY A 30 -8.31 -3.28 -5.36
CA GLY A 30 -8.10 -3.92 -6.67
C GLY A 30 -6.72 -4.57 -6.85
N ILE A 31 -5.93 -4.71 -5.78
CA ILE A 31 -4.62 -5.35 -5.84
C ILE A 31 -4.80 -6.87 -5.95
N THR A 32 -4.17 -7.46 -6.97
CA THR A 32 -4.24 -8.91 -7.26
C THR A 32 -2.87 -9.60 -7.19
N GLY A 33 -1.79 -8.84 -6.99
CA GLY A 33 -0.44 -9.37 -6.93
C GLY A 33 0.58 -8.40 -6.32
N ALA A 34 1.71 -8.95 -5.90
CA ALA A 34 2.82 -8.21 -5.32
C ALA A 34 4.02 -8.16 -6.29
N PRO A 35 4.88 -7.13 -6.19
CA PRO A 35 4.71 -5.94 -5.35
C PRO A 35 3.67 -4.98 -5.95
N SER A 36 2.93 -4.29 -5.10
CA SER A 36 2.02 -3.21 -5.46
C SER A 36 2.19 -2.06 -4.46
N PHE A 37 2.04 -0.82 -4.92
CA PHE A 37 2.28 0.38 -4.14
C PHE A 37 1.07 1.30 -4.23
N VAL A 38 0.65 1.88 -3.10
CA VAL A 38 -0.51 2.76 -3.00
C VAL A 38 -0.06 4.13 -2.52
N PHE A 39 -0.42 5.20 -3.24
CA PHE A 39 -0.09 6.59 -2.91
C PHE A 39 -1.38 7.38 -2.64
N GLN A 40 -1.45 8.05 -1.50
CA GLN A 40 -2.59 8.87 -1.06
C GLN A 40 -3.96 8.14 -1.07
N HIS A 41 -3.98 6.81 -1.01
CA HIS A 41 -5.18 5.97 -1.20
C HIS A 41 -5.91 6.15 -2.55
N THR A 42 -5.32 6.89 -3.50
CA THR A 42 -5.94 7.21 -4.80
C THR A 42 -5.20 6.59 -5.97
N TYR A 43 -3.88 6.42 -5.87
CA TYR A 43 -3.05 5.92 -6.95
C TYR A 43 -2.44 4.57 -6.59
N VAL A 44 -2.63 3.57 -7.45
CA VAL A 44 -2.05 2.23 -7.28
C VAL A 44 -1.11 1.94 -8.44
N ILE A 45 0.11 1.53 -8.12
CA ILE A 45 1.09 1.03 -9.08
C ILE A 45 1.29 -0.46 -8.85
N ALA A 46 1.09 -1.26 -9.89
CA ALA A 46 1.42 -2.69 -9.86
C ALA A 46 2.85 -2.93 -10.39
N GLY A 47 3.57 -3.84 -9.73
CA GLY A 47 4.88 -4.32 -10.13
C GLY A 47 6.06 -3.51 -9.59
N ALA A 48 7.25 -4.09 -9.74
CA ALA A 48 8.52 -3.45 -9.37
C ALA A 48 8.91 -2.44 -10.46
N GLN A 49 8.30 -1.26 -10.42
CA GLN A 49 8.54 -0.21 -11.40
C GLN A 49 9.93 0.43 -11.23
N PRO A 50 10.44 1.12 -12.27
CA PRO A 50 11.63 1.95 -12.16
C PRO A 50 11.48 3.08 -11.14
N THR A 51 12.61 3.54 -10.59
CA THR A 51 12.68 4.62 -9.59
C THR A 51 12.10 5.94 -10.09
N GLU A 52 12.17 6.19 -11.39
CA GLU A 52 11.66 7.39 -12.03
C GLU A 52 10.13 7.47 -11.90
N VAL A 53 9.44 6.34 -12.08
CA VAL A 53 7.98 6.23 -11.94
C VAL A 53 7.53 6.59 -10.53
N PHE A 54 8.25 6.09 -9.51
CA PHE A 54 7.97 6.43 -8.12
C PHE A 54 8.21 7.91 -7.82
N THR A 55 9.29 8.47 -8.35
CA THR A 55 9.64 9.89 -8.13
C THR A 55 8.60 10.83 -8.75
N ASP A 56 8.10 10.51 -9.95
CA ASP A 56 7.04 11.28 -10.60
C ASP A 56 5.71 11.21 -9.83
N LEU A 57 5.34 10.02 -9.32
CA LEU A 57 4.09 9.84 -8.56
C LEU A 57 4.13 10.50 -7.18
N LEU A 58 5.27 10.48 -6.51
CA LEU A 58 5.47 11.25 -5.27
C LEU A 58 5.28 12.74 -5.52
N ARG A 59 5.82 13.28 -6.63
CA ARG A 59 5.63 14.69 -7.00
C ARG A 59 4.16 15.02 -7.27
N HIS A 60 3.49 14.23 -8.12
CA HIS A 60 2.08 14.44 -8.47
C HIS A 60 1.12 14.33 -7.28
N SER A 61 1.34 13.33 -6.41
CA SER A 61 0.49 13.11 -5.23
C SER A 61 0.63 14.23 -4.19
N TRP A 62 1.82 14.85 -4.10
CA TRP A 62 2.05 16.01 -3.27
C TRP A 62 1.33 17.26 -3.80
N GLU A 63 1.49 17.58 -5.09
CA GLU A 63 0.85 18.73 -5.74
C GLU A 63 -0.69 18.67 -5.67
N THR A 64 -1.25 17.47 -5.81
CA THR A 64 -2.71 17.24 -5.73
C THR A 64 -3.27 17.46 -4.32
N THR A 65 -2.44 17.26 -3.28
CA THR A 65 -2.84 17.47 -1.88
C THR A 65 -2.85 18.96 -1.52
N GLU A 66 -2.09 19.77 -2.25
CA GLU A 66 -1.91 21.21 -2.01
C GLU A 66 -2.86 22.09 -2.86
N SER A 67 -3.54 21.52 -3.86
CA SER A 67 -4.60 22.20 -4.62
C SER A 67 -6.00 21.87 -4.06
N PRO A 68 -6.82 22.87 -3.70
CA PRO A 68 -8.22 22.62 -3.34
C PRO A 68 -8.97 22.00 -4.53
N PRO A 69 -10.01 21.18 -4.28
CA PRO A 69 -10.81 20.61 -5.36
C PRO A 69 -11.34 21.74 -6.25
N PRO A 70 -11.36 21.56 -7.59
CA PRO A 70 -11.87 22.59 -8.49
C PRO A 70 -13.29 22.95 -8.08
N GLU A 71 -13.52 24.23 -7.76
CA GLU A 71 -14.85 24.75 -7.48
C GLU A 71 -15.77 24.42 -8.66
N LYS A 72 -16.87 23.72 -8.38
CA LYS A 72 -17.87 23.40 -9.38
C LYS A 72 -18.54 24.72 -9.78
N HIS A 73 -18.17 25.27 -10.94
CA HIS A 73 -18.92 26.37 -11.53
C HIS A 73 -20.29 25.85 -11.96
N THR A 74 -21.32 26.18 -11.18
CA THR A 74 -22.75 26.06 -11.53
C THR A 74 -23.30 27.45 -11.77
#